data_AF-A0A2M7M4Z5-F1
#
_entry.id   AF-A0A2M7M4Z5-F1
#
_cell.length_a   1.000
_cell.length_b   1.000
_cell.length_c   1.000
_cell.angle_alpha   90.00
_cell.angle_beta   90.00
_cell.angle_gamma   90.00
#
_symmetry.space_group_name_H-M   'P 1'
#
loop_
_entity.id
_entity.type
_entity.pdbx_description
1 polymer ?
#
loop_
_entity_poly.entity_id
_entity_poly.type
_entity_poly.pdbx_seq_one_letter_code
_entity_poly.pdbx_strand_id
1 'polypeptide(L)'
;MLSKGWIKKLFKEISTWVEEGIIEPNQADKIKDRYSRQLEYNRLVSSIFILGSILIGAGIILFIASNWQHLGKLVKIGLVFSFVLGFNLLGYHFRFEKSNHPKLGEPLLFLGAISFGAGIWLIAQIFQIPYNYANGFLFWIIG
;
A
#
# COMPACT_ATOMS: atom_id res chain seq x y z
N MET A 1 -8.55 6.60 16.94
CA MET A 1 -8.78 5.16 16.62
C MET A 1 -8.16 4.33 17.73
N LEU A 2 -8.93 3.44 18.37
CA LEU A 2 -8.39 2.50 19.37
C LEU A 2 -7.42 1.54 18.67
N SER A 3 -6.19 1.41 19.16
CA SER A 3 -5.20 0.54 18.52
C SER A 3 -5.46 -0.93 18.87
N LYS A 4 -5.17 -1.85 17.94
CA LYS A 4 -5.25 -3.30 18.20
C LYS A 4 -4.43 -3.71 19.43
N GLY A 5 -3.29 -3.04 19.66
CA GLY A 5 -2.45 -3.25 20.83
C GLY A 5 -3.14 -2.86 22.14
N TRP A 6 -3.88 -1.75 22.15
CA TRP A 6 -4.67 -1.33 23.31
C TRP A 6 -5.80 -2.30 23.61
N ILE A 7 -6.54 -2.81 22.61
CA ILE A 7 -7.62 -3.77 22.85
C ILE A 7 -7.07 -5.12 23.33
N LYS A 8 -5.92 -5.56 22.82
CA LYS A 8 -5.25 -6.76 23.32
C LYS A 8 -4.82 -6.59 24.79
N LYS A 9 -4.35 -5.41 25.16
CA LYS A 9 -4.02 -5.06 26.55
C LYS A 9 -5.27 -5.01 27.42
N LEU A 10 -6.34 -4.38 26.95
CA LEU A 10 -7.64 -4.33 27.62
C LEU A 10 -8.18 -5.73 27.91
N PHE A 11 -8.12 -6.66 26.95
CA PHE A 11 -8.60 -8.02 27.16
C PHE A 11 -7.77 -8.78 28.20
N LYS A 12 -6.48 -8.46 28.34
CA LYS A 12 -5.63 -8.99 29.39
C LYS A 12 -5.99 -8.39 30.76
N GLU A 13 -6.19 -7.08 30.83
CA GLU A 13 -6.61 -6.38 32.06
C GLU A 13 -7.99 -6.82 32.54
N ILE A 14 -8.95 -7.03 31.63
CA ILE A 14 -10.28 -7.55 31.98
C ILE A 14 -10.19 -8.93 32.65
N SER A 15 -9.30 -9.81 32.19
CA SER A 15 -9.09 -11.11 32.85
C SER A 15 -8.54 -10.93 34.27
N THR A 16 -7.59 -10.01 34.47
CA THR A 16 -7.07 -9.67 35.80
C THR A 16 -8.16 -9.08 36.70
N TRP A 17 -9.03 -8.22 36.20
CA TRP A 17 -10.14 -7.65 36.98
C TRP A 17 -11.19 -8.67 37.40
N VAL A 18 -11.38 -9.73 36.63
CA VAL A 18 -12.23 -10.86 37.03
C VAL A 18 -11.56 -11.68 38.12
N GLU A 19 -10.26 -11.95 38.01
CA GLU A 19 -9.48 -12.66 39.04
C GLU A 19 -9.41 -11.87 40.36
N GLU A 20 -9.30 -10.55 40.29
CA GLU A 20 -9.32 -9.64 41.44
C GLU A 20 -10.73 -9.39 42.00
N GLY A 21 -11.79 -9.92 41.34
CA GLY A 21 -13.18 -9.75 41.77
C GLY A 21 -13.73 -8.33 41.61
N ILE A 22 -13.05 -7.47 40.83
CA ILE A 22 -13.48 -6.09 40.54
C ILE A 22 -14.74 -6.07 39.67
N ILE A 23 -14.87 -7.05 38.77
CA ILE A 23 -16.01 -7.21 37.87
C ILE A 23 -16.49 -8.66 37.83
N GLU A 24 -17.77 -8.87 37.57
CA GLU A 24 -18.32 -10.20 37.34
C GLU A 24 -17.96 -10.75 35.95
N PRO A 25 -17.89 -12.08 35.77
CA PRO A 25 -17.65 -12.69 34.46
C PRO A 25 -18.65 -12.25 33.38
N ASN A 26 -19.93 -12.05 33.75
CA ASN A 26 -20.97 -11.59 32.83
C ASN A 26 -20.74 -10.16 32.31
N GLN A 27 -20.08 -9.29 33.10
CA GLN A 27 -19.75 -7.92 32.76
C GLN A 27 -18.51 -7.93 31.85
N ALA A 28 -17.53 -8.79 32.16
CA ALA A 28 -16.36 -9.01 31.31
C ALA A 28 -16.76 -9.43 29.89
N ASP A 29 -17.73 -10.34 29.74
CA ASP A 29 -18.18 -10.81 28.42
C ASP A 29 -18.87 -9.70 27.62
N LYS A 30 -19.73 -8.89 28.24
CA LYS A 30 -20.38 -7.74 27.58
C LYS A 30 -19.37 -6.70 27.09
N ILE A 31 -18.31 -6.45 27.87
CA ILE A 31 -17.25 -5.50 27.50
C ILE A 31 -16.44 -6.07 26.34
N LYS A 32 -16.00 -7.35 26.42
CA LYS A 32 -15.25 -8.02 25.36
C LYS A 32 -16.02 -8.02 24.04
N ASP A 33 -17.30 -8.39 24.07
CA ASP A 33 -18.15 -8.46 22.88
C ASP A 33 -18.32 -7.10 22.19
N ARG A 34 -18.50 -6.01 22.96
CA ARG A 34 -18.57 -4.64 22.41
C ARG A 34 -17.34 -4.27 21.60
N TYR A 35 -16.14 -4.52 22.14
CA TYR A 35 -14.88 -4.16 21.48
C TYR A 35 -14.50 -5.14 20.36
N SER A 36 -14.88 -6.41 20.46
CA SER A 36 -14.70 -7.40 19.39
C SER A 36 -15.55 -7.06 18.15
N ARG A 37 -16.84 -6.73 18.32
CA ARG A 37 -17.70 -6.30 17.20
C ARG A 37 -17.18 -5.05 16.50
N GLN A 38 -16.64 -4.10 17.26
CA GLN A 38 -16.04 -2.89 16.68
C GLN A 38 -14.74 -3.19 15.90
N LEU A 39 -13.93 -4.15 16.35
CA LEU A 39 -12.74 -4.61 15.62
C LEU A 39 -13.09 -5.30 14.29
N GLU A 40 -14.09 -6.19 14.31
CA GLU A 40 -14.54 -6.91 13.12
C GLU A 40 -15.12 -5.95 12.07
N TYR A 41 -15.96 -5.02 12.49
CA TYR A 41 -16.51 -3.99 11.61
C TYR A 41 -15.40 -3.16 10.94
N ASN A 42 -14.45 -2.65 11.73
CA ASN A 42 -13.31 -1.90 11.19
C ASN A 42 -12.46 -2.73 10.22
N ARG A 43 -12.32 -4.04 10.45
CA ARG A 43 -11.59 -4.93 9.55
C ARG A 43 -12.33 -5.14 8.23
N LEU A 44 -13.64 -5.37 8.26
CA LEU A 44 -14.45 -5.53 7.06
C LEU A 44 -14.42 -4.27 6.20
N VAL A 45 -14.64 -3.10 6.82
CA VAL A 45 -14.57 -1.81 6.13
C VAL A 45 -13.19 -1.61 5.50
N SER A 46 -12.11 -1.85 6.25
CA SER A 46 -10.74 -1.76 5.72
C SER A 46 -10.50 -2.71 4.55
N SER A 47 -11.00 -3.96 4.61
CA SER A 47 -10.86 -4.92 3.50
C SER A 47 -11.60 -4.46 2.25
N ILE A 48 -12.81 -3.92 2.39
CA ILE A 48 -13.60 -3.38 1.27
C ILE A 48 -12.86 -2.19 0.64
N PHE A 49 -12.30 -1.29 1.43
CA PHE A 49 -11.50 -0.18 0.91
C PHE A 49 -10.25 -0.66 0.16
N ILE A 50 -9.54 -1.67 0.69
CA ILE A 50 -8.37 -2.25 0.01
C ILE A 50 -8.79 -2.88 -1.32
N LEU A 51 -9.83 -3.71 -1.34
CA LEU A 51 -10.33 -4.36 -2.55
C LEU A 51 -10.81 -3.32 -3.58
N GLY A 52 -11.58 -2.32 -3.15
CA GLY A 52 -12.02 -1.22 -4.00
C GLY A 52 -10.85 -0.45 -4.60
N SER A 53 -9.81 -0.18 -3.80
CA SER A 53 -8.61 0.52 -4.28
C SER A 53 -7.84 -0.30 -5.32
N ILE A 54 -7.73 -1.62 -5.12
CA ILE A 54 -7.11 -2.55 -6.08
C ILE A 54 -7.93 -2.58 -7.38
N LEU A 55 -9.26 -2.69 -7.30
CA LEU A 55 -10.13 -2.72 -8.47
C LEU A 55 -10.07 -1.42 -9.27
N ILE A 56 -10.06 -0.27 -8.60
CA ILE A 56 -9.90 1.04 -9.25
C ILE A 56 -8.54 1.12 -9.94
N GLY A 57 -7.46 0.73 -9.23
CA GLY A 57 -6.11 0.69 -9.79
C GLY A 57 -6.03 -0.21 -11.03
N ALA A 58 -6.60 -1.41 -10.96
CA ALA A 58 -6.67 -2.34 -12.08
C ALA A 58 -7.47 -1.76 -13.25
N GLY A 59 -8.60 -1.10 -12.99
CA GLY A 59 -9.41 -0.42 -14.00
C GLY A 59 -8.64 0.68 -14.74
N ILE A 60 -7.88 1.50 -14.01
CA ILE A 60 -7.01 2.54 -14.60
C ILE A 60 -5.94 1.90 -15.49
N ILE A 61 -5.27 0.85 -15.00
CA ILE A 61 -4.24 0.13 -15.76
C ILE A 61 -4.84 -0.46 -17.05
N LEU A 62 -5.99 -1.13 -16.95
CA LEU A 62 -6.67 -1.73 -18.09
C LEU A 62 -7.12 -0.67 -19.11
N PHE A 63 -7.63 0.46 -18.65
CA PHE A 63 -8.02 1.57 -19.53
C PHE A 63 -6.81 2.14 -20.30
N ILE A 64 -5.68 2.34 -19.62
CA ILE A 64 -4.45 2.79 -20.26
C ILE A 64 -3.94 1.73 -21.25
N ALA A 65 -3.94 0.45 -20.84
CA ALA A 65 -3.45 -0.66 -21.65
C ALA A 65 -4.31 -0.87 -22.90
N SER A 66 -5.63 -0.79 -22.80
CA SER A 66 -6.54 -0.93 -23.95
C SER A 66 -6.38 0.20 -24.96
N ASN A 67 -6.07 1.42 -24.48
CA ASN A 67 -5.82 2.57 -25.33
C ASN A 67 -4.34 2.72 -25.73
N TRP A 68 -3.46 1.80 -25.34
CA TRP A 68 -2.01 1.94 -25.47
C TRP A 68 -1.56 2.21 -26.91
N GLN A 69 -2.19 1.58 -27.90
CA GLN A 69 -1.83 1.79 -29.31
C GLN A 69 -2.19 3.19 -29.82
N HIS A 70 -3.24 3.81 -29.26
CA HIS A 70 -3.70 5.14 -29.63
C HIS A 70 -2.93 6.26 -28.93
N LEU A 71 -2.23 5.96 -27.84
CA LEU A 71 -1.42 6.95 -27.12
C LEU A 71 -0.14 7.31 -27.89
N GLY A 72 0.08 8.62 -28.07
CA GLY A 72 1.32 9.15 -28.62
C GLY A 72 2.53 8.85 -27.71
N LYS A 73 3.74 8.82 -28.29
CA LYS A 73 4.98 8.48 -27.57
C LYS A 73 5.20 9.37 -26.34
N LEU A 74 4.94 10.67 -26.45
CA LEU A 74 5.10 11.63 -25.34
C LEU A 74 4.21 11.30 -24.14
N VAL A 75 2.96 10.88 -24.38
CA VAL A 75 2.04 10.50 -23.30
C VAL A 75 2.52 9.23 -22.59
N LYS A 76 3.00 8.24 -23.35
CA LYS A 76 3.55 7.00 -22.79
C LYS A 76 4.77 7.27 -21.91
N ILE A 77 5.68 8.13 -22.38
CA ILE A 77 6.85 8.56 -21.61
C ILE A 77 6.40 9.30 -20.35
N GLY A 78 5.48 10.26 -20.49
CA GLY A 78 4.92 11.01 -19.36
C GLY A 78 4.31 10.09 -18.29
N LEU A 79 3.59 9.04 -18.70
CA LEU A 79 3.04 8.03 -17.78
C LEU A 79 4.16 7.29 -17.03
N VAL A 80 5.18 6.79 -17.75
CA VAL A 80 6.32 6.09 -17.12
C VAL A 80 7.00 6.98 -16.07
N PHE A 81 7.34 8.21 -16.43
CA PHE A 81 7.94 9.16 -15.50
C PHE A 81 7.03 9.49 -14.32
N SER A 82 5.73 9.64 -14.55
CA SER A 82 4.75 9.91 -13.48
C SER A 82 4.69 8.79 -12.46
N PHE A 83 4.75 7.52 -12.88
CA PHE A 83 4.80 6.39 -11.95
C PHE A 83 6.10 6.36 -11.15
N VAL A 84 7.25 6.51 -11.81
CA VAL A 84 8.57 6.49 -11.15
C VAL A 84 8.67 7.63 -10.12
N LEU A 85 8.38 8.86 -10.53
CA LEU A 85 8.44 10.03 -9.65
C LEU A 85 7.37 9.95 -8.55
N GLY A 86 6.15 9.54 -8.89
CA GLY A 86 5.05 9.41 -7.93
C GLY A 86 5.39 8.46 -6.79
N PHE A 87 5.88 7.25 -7.09
CA PHE A 87 6.26 6.30 -6.04
C PHE A 87 7.44 6.77 -5.21
N ASN A 88 8.47 7.37 -5.83
CA ASN A 88 9.64 7.86 -5.11
C ASN A 88 9.33 9.08 -4.23
N LEU A 89 8.60 10.08 -4.75
CA LEU A 89 8.23 11.28 -4.00
C LEU A 89 7.28 10.94 -2.85
N LEU A 90 6.26 10.12 -3.10
CA LEU A 90 5.35 9.67 -2.04
C LEU A 90 6.10 8.81 -1.02
N GLY A 91 6.96 7.90 -1.46
CA GLY A 91 7.78 7.06 -0.59
C GLY A 91 8.71 7.87 0.30
N TYR A 92 9.37 8.89 -0.26
CA TYR A 92 10.23 9.81 0.47
C TYR A 92 9.41 10.62 1.50
N HIS A 93 8.30 11.22 1.06
CA HIS A 93 7.42 12.00 1.92
C HIS A 93 6.88 11.16 3.10
N PHE A 94 6.37 9.95 2.84
CA PHE A 94 5.84 9.08 3.89
C PHE A 94 6.93 8.54 4.84
N ARG A 95 8.17 8.40 4.37
CA ARG A 95 9.28 7.87 5.18
C ARG A 95 9.97 8.92 6.03
N PHE A 96 10.25 10.08 5.45
CA PHE A 96 11.17 11.07 6.02
C PHE A 96 10.48 12.35 6.48
N GLU A 97 9.38 12.75 5.85
CA GLU A 97 8.53 13.81 6.40
C GLU A 97 7.60 13.22 7.46
N LYS A 98 7.25 14.05 8.46
CA LYS A 98 6.52 13.73 9.70
C LYS A 98 5.10 13.17 9.44
N SER A 99 5.01 12.01 8.79
CA SER A 99 3.76 11.39 8.43
C SER A 99 3.31 10.41 9.52
N ASN A 100 2.01 10.33 9.77
CA ASN A 100 1.41 9.42 10.75
C ASN A 100 1.62 7.93 10.42
N HIS A 101 2.16 7.60 9.23
CA HIS A 101 2.27 6.24 8.71
C HIS A 101 3.64 5.94 8.08
N PRO A 102 4.75 5.96 8.85
CA PRO A 102 6.11 5.72 8.33
C PRO A 102 6.29 4.34 7.70
N LYS A 103 5.43 3.38 8.07
CA LYS A 103 5.41 2.01 7.51
C LYS A 103 5.03 1.95 6.03
N LEU A 104 4.46 3.02 5.47
CA LEU A 104 4.12 3.08 4.06
C LEU A 104 5.29 3.55 3.19
N GLY A 105 6.24 4.31 3.74
CA GLY A 105 7.32 4.89 2.95
C GLY A 105 8.27 3.88 2.31
N GLU A 106 8.66 2.84 3.05
CA GLU A 106 9.57 1.78 2.57
C GLU A 106 9.02 1.00 1.37
N PRO A 107 7.79 0.44 1.43
CA PRO A 107 7.18 -0.22 0.27
C PRO A 107 7.05 0.70 -0.95
N LEU A 108 6.72 1.98 -0.77
CA LEU A 108 6.58 2.93 -1.88
C LEU A 108 7.92 3.23 -2.56
N LEU A 109 9.00 3.41 -1.79
CA LEU A 109 10.35 3.58 -2.35
C LEU A 109 10.79 2.33 -3.13
N PHE A 110 10.51 1.14 -2.60
CA PHE A 110 10.80 -0.11 -3.30
C PHE A 110 9.99 -0.26 -4.60
N LEU A 111 8.70 0.11 -4.58
CA LEU A 111 7.88 0.18 -5.80
C LEU A 111 8.42 1.21 -6.79
N GLY A 112 8.96 2.34 -6.31
CA GLY A 112 9.65 3.33 -7.14
C GLY A 112 10.86 2.74 -7.87
N ALA A 113 11.70 2.00 -7.15
CA ALA A 113 12.86 1.31 -7.73
C ALA A 113 12.45 0.26 -8.79
N ILE A 114 11.42 -0.56 -8.51
CA ILE A 114 10.89 -1.53 -9.49
C ILE A 114 10.29 -0.82 -10.70
N SER A 115 9.54 0.26 -10.48
CA SER A 115 8.90 1.03 -11.55
C SER A 115 9.93 1.69 -12.46
N PHE A 116 11.08 2.13 -11.92
CA PHE A 116 12.19 2.65 -12.70
C PHE A 116 12.76 1.57 -13.64
N GLY A 117 13.03 0.37 -13.10
CA GLY A 117 13.41 -0.79 -13.88
C GLY A 117 12.41 -1.07 -15.00
N ALA A 118 11.14 -1.31 -14.66
CA ALA A 118 10.07 -1.56 -15.63
C ALA A 118 9.95 -0.44 -16.70
N GLY A 119 10.17 0.81 -16.30
CA GLY A 119 10.20 1.97 -17.19
C GLY A 119 11.27 1.89 -18.27
N ILE A 120 12.47 1.37 -17.97
CA ILE A 120 13.55 1.18 -18.95
C ILE A 120 13.08 0.23 -20.06
N TRP A 121 12.49 -0.91 -19.71
CA TRP A 121 11.96 -1.85 -20.70
C TRP A 121 10.77 -1.27 -21.48
N LEU A 122 9.87 -0.52 -20.83
CA LEU A 122 8.76 0.15 -21.52
C LEU A 122 9.24 1.20 -22.51
N ILE A 123 10.26 1.99 -22.18
CA ILE A 123 10.84 2.97 -23.10
C ILE A 123 11.45 2.26 -24.31
N ALA A 124 12.23 1.20 -24.09
CA ALA A 124 12.79 0.41 -25.18
C ALA A 124 11.69 -0.18 -26.09
N GLN A 125 10.55 -0.60 -25.51
CA GLN A 125 9.39 -1.09 -26.26
C GLN A 125 8.74 0.04 -27.10
N ILE A 126 8.57 1.23 -26.53
CA ILE A 126 7.97 2.40 -27.20
C ILE A 126 8.79 2.84 -28.43
N PHE A 127 10.12 2.76 -28.32
CA PHE A 127 11.05 3.17 -29.37
C PHE A 127 11.54 2.01 -30.26
N GLN A 128 11.06 0.78 -30.02
CA GLN A 128 11.47 -0.42 -30.76
C GLN A 128 13.00 -0.62 -30.76
N ILE A 129 13.64 -0.30 -29.64
CA ILE A 129 15.10 -0.42 -29.50
C ILE A 129 15.46 -1.91 -29.43
N PRO A 130 16.40 -2.41 -30.26
CA PRO A 130 16.85 -3.79 -30.17
C PRO A 130 17.50 -4.06 -28.81
N TYR A 131 17.00 -5.06 -28.09
CA TYR A 131 17.35 -5.30 -26.69
C TYR A 131 18.70 -6.01 -26.54
N ASN A 132 19.60 -5.39 -25.78
CA ASN A 132 20.62 -6.11 -25.02
C ASN A 132 20.23 -6.05 -23.53
N TYR A 133 19.78 -7.18 -22.97
CA TYR A 133 19.31 -7.28 -21.59
C TYR A 133 20.34 -6.77 -20.57
N ALA A 134 21.64 -6.94 -20.83
CA ALA A 134 22.70 -6.51 -19.93
C ALA A 134 22.71 -4.98 -19.71
N ASN A 135 22.49 -4.21 -20.78
CA ASN A 135 22.49 -2.74 -20.70
C ASN A 135 21.30 -2.23 -19.87
N GLY A 136 20.13 -2.87 -19.99
CA GLY A 136 18.94 -2.50 -19.22
C GLY A 136 19.15 -2.66 -17.72
N PHE A 137 19.73 -3.79 -17.30
CA PHE A 137 20.08 -4.01 -15.89
C PHE A 137 21.15 -3.03 -15.38
N LEU A 138 22.15 -2.68 -16.20
CA LEU A 138 23.15 -1.68 -15.81
C LEU A 138 22.52 -0.31 -15.53
N PHE A 139 21.66 0.16 -16.42
CA PHE A 139 20.93 1.43 -16.20
C PHE A 139 20.04 1.37 -14.96
N TRP A 140 19.45 0.21 -14.67
CA TRP A 140 18.63 0.04 -13.47
C TRP A 140 19.45 0.07 -12.19
N ILE A 141 20.63 -0.55 -12.15
CA ILE A 141 21.49 -0.56 -10.97
C ILE A 141 22.07 0.83 -10.66
N ILE A 142 22.36 1.62 -11.70
CA ILE A 142 22.95 2.96 -11.56
C ILE A 142 21.95 3.99 -11.03
N GLY A 143 20.66 3.87 -11.39
CA GLY A 143 19.62 4.82 -11.01
C GLY A 143 18.95 4.46 -9.69
#